data_AF-B1KQX2-F1
#
_entry.id   AF-B1KQX2-F1
#
_cell.length_a   1.000
_cell.length_b   1.000
_cell.length_c   1.000
_cell.angle_alpha   90.00
_cell.angle_beta   90.00
_cell.angle_gamma   90.00
#
_symmetry.space_group_name_H-M   'P 1'
#
loop_
_entity.id
_entity.type
_entity.pdbx_description
1 polymer ?
#
loop_
_entity_poly.entity_id
_entity_poly.type
_entity_poly.pdbx_seq_one_letter_code
_entity_poly.pdbx_strand_id
1 'polypeptide(L)'
;MKSKLPVIVGSIFAAYLAFVAVVVLVYDPTPDEMDWEDRQEYINAKLTEISLGQSITQIKSLLGKADFSEAKVTNENAIQVLFYRTHHKKSDGETTKDECTPLLFKDQKLIAWGEGTYQQYLTGGLTN
;
A
#
# COMPACT_ATOMS: atom_id res chain seq x y z
N MET A 1 23.76 -0.53 -55.23
CA MET A 1 22.99 -1.42 -54.32
C MET A 1 22.28 -0.55 -53.29
N LYS A 2 20.95 -0.65 -53.14
CA LYS A 2 20.24 0.13 -52.11
C LYS A 2 20.61 -0.42 -50.72
N SER A 3 21.01 0.45 -49.79
CA SER A 3 21.36 0.04 -48.43
C SER A 3 20.12 -0.53 -47.72
N LYS A 4 20.25 -1.71 -47.12
CA LYS A 4 19.20 -2.34 -46.31
C LYS A 4 19.08 -1.72 -44.90
N LEU A 5 20.01 -0.84 -44.54
CA LEU A 5 20.12 -0.24 -43.21
C LEU A 5 18.84 0.48 -42.74
N PRO A 6 18.15 1.30 -43.56
CA PRO A 6 16.93 1.98 -43.10
C PRO A 6 15.79 1.02 -42.77
N VAL A 7 15.67 -0.08 -43.53
CA VAL A 7 14.64 -1.10 -43.31
C VAL A 7 14.90 -1.83 -41.99
N ILE A 8 16.16 -2.20 -41.72
CA ILE A 8 16.53 -2.88 -40.48
C ILE A 8 16.25 -1.98 -39.27
N VAL A 9 16.65 -0.70 -39.33
CA VAL A 9 16.40 0.26 -38.24
C VAL A 9 14.90 0.47 -38.04
N GLY A 10 14.13 0.63 -39.13
CA GLY A 10 12.68 0.78 -39.05
C GLY A 10 11.99 -0.43 -38.44
N SER A 11 12.42 -1.65 -38.78
CA SER A 11 11.88 -2.89 -38.22
C SER A 11 12.17 -3.02 -36.72
N ILE A 12 13.38 -2.68 -36.26
CA ILE A 12 13.73 -2.70 -34.83
C ILE A 12 12.89 -1.69 -34.05
N PHE A 13 12.73 -0.47 -34.58
CA PHE A 13 11.92 0.56 -33.95
C PHE A 13 10.45 0.15 -33.83
N ALA A 14 9.87 -0.41 -34.90
CA ALA A 14 8.50 -0.92 -34.89
C ALA A 14 8.32 -2.07 -33.87
N ALA A 15 9.29 -2.99 -33.79
CA ALA A 15 9.27 -4.08 -32.81
C ALA A 15 9.35 -3.54 -31.37
N TYR A 16 10.17 -2.52 -31.11
CA TYR A 16 10.25 -1.87 -29.80
C TYR A 16 8.93 -1.20 -29.40
N LEU A 17 8.29 -0.46 -30.31
CA LEU A 17 6.99 0.16 -30.04
C LEU A 17 5.90 -0.88 -29.76
N ALA A 18 5.88 -1.99 -30.50
CA ALA A 18 4.95 -3.09 -30.25
C ALA A 18 5.19 -3.70 -28.85
N PHE A 19 6.45 -3.88 -28.45
CA PHE A 19 6.80 -4.37 -27.12
C PHE A 19 6.32 -3.42 -26.01
N VAL A 20 6.59 -2.11 -26.13
CA VAL A 20 6.13 -1.11 -25.15
C VAL A 20 4.61 -1.08 -25.06
N ALA A 21 3.90 -1.17 -26.19
CA ALA A 21 2.43 -1.22 -26.20
C ALA A 21 1.91 -2.45 -25.45
N VAL A 22 2.53 -3.62 -25.63
CA VAL A 22 2.17 -4.83 -24.87
C VAL A 22 2.40 -4.63 -23.38
N VAL A 23 3.53 -4.04 -22.98
CA VAL A 23 3.82 -3.78 -21.55
C VAL A 23 2.77 -2.85 -20.95
N VAL A 24 2.47 -1.72 -21.59
CA VAL A 24 1.49 -0.74 -21.07
C VAL A 24 0.07 -1.31 -20.98
N LEU A 25 -0.31 -2.22 -21.87
CA LEU A 25 -1.66 -2.80 -21.89
C LEU A 25 -1.84 -3.99 -20.94
N VAL A 26 -0.75 -4.60 -20.46
CA VAL A 26 -0.79 -5.84 -19.66
C VAL A 26 -0.26 -5.63 -18.24
N TYR A 27 0.49 -4.57 -17.99
CA TYR A 27 1.07 -4.29 -16.67
C TYR A 27 0.07 -3.61 -15.74
N ASP A 28 -0.31 -4.31 -14.68
CA ASP A 28 -1.06 -3.76 -13.55
C ASP A 28 -0.09 -3.48 -12.38
N PRO A 29 0.11 -2.21 -11.97
CA PRO A 29 1.01 -1.89 -10.87
C PRO A 29 0.44 -2.43 -9.55
N THR A 30 1.32 -3.00 -8.72
CA THR A 30 0.95 -3.32 -7.34
C THR A 30 0.81 -2.04 -6.51
N PRO A 31 0.09 -2.05 -5.37
CA PRO A 31 -0.04 -0.86 -4.52
C PRO A 31 1.30 -0.24 -4.09
N ASP A 32 2.37 -1.02 -4.03
CA ASP A 32 3.72 -0.54 -3.66
C ASP A 32 4.48 0.11 -4.84
N GLU A 33 4.00 -0.06 -6.08
CA GLU A 33 4.57 0.51 -7.31
C GLU A 33 3.79 1.75 -7.80
N MET A 34 2.59 1.97 -7.27
CA MET A 34 1.77 3.15 -7.56
C MET A 34 2.44 4.42 -7.01
N ASP A 35 2.23 5.56 -7.69
CA ASP A 35 2.55 6.85 -7.10
C ASP A 35 1.67 7.11 -5.86
N TRP A 36 2.03 8.14 -5.10
CA TRP A 36 1.44 8.35 -3.78
C TRP A 36 -0.03 8.78 -3.87
N GLU A 37 -0.42 9.52 -4.91
CA GLU A 37 -1.81 9.93 -5.14
C GLU A 37 -2.70 8.72 -5.45
N ASP A 38 -2.30 7.91 -6.44
CA ASP A 38 -3.04 6.72 -6.87
C ASP A 38 -3.11 5.68 -5.74
N ARG A 39 -1.99 5.45 -5.04
CA ARG A 39 -1.94 4.54 -3.88
C ARG A 39 -2.90 5.00 -2.78
N GLN A 40 -2.98 6.30 -2.51
CA GLN A 40 -3.87 6.84 -1.48
C GLN A 40 -5.34 6.63 -1.84
N GLU A 41 -5.73 6.89 -3.09
CA GLU A 41 -7.09 6.65 -3.58
C GLU A 41 -7.44 5.16 -3.51
N TYR A 42 -6.53 4.29 -3.97
CA TYR A 42 -6.67 2.84 -3.89
C TYR A 42 -6.88 2.36 -2.45
N ILE A 43 -6.03 2.80 -1.51
CA ILE A 43 -6.15 2.44 -0.09
C ILE A 43 -7.50 2.89 0.47
N ASN A 44 -7.91 4.13 0.21
CA ASN A 44 -9.20 4.63 0.70
C ASN A 44 -10.38 3.80 0.19
N ALA A 45 -10.37 3.42 -1.09
CA ALA A 45 -11.37 2.50 -1.64
C ALA A 45 -11.35 1.15 -0.91
N LYS A 46 -10.17 0.54 -0.74
CA LYS A 46 -10.02 -0.78 -0.11
C LYS A 46 -10.31 -0.80 1.39
N LEU A 47 -10.13 0.30 2.11
CA LEU A 47 -10.52 0.41 3.51
C LEU A 47 -12.05 0.27 3.72
N THR A 48 -12.86 0.47 2.68
CA THR A 48 -14.31 0.21 2.73
C THR A 48 -14.67 -1.27 2.59
N GLU A 49 -13.74 -2.09 2.11
CA GLU A 49 -13.94 -3.52 1.83
C GLU A 49 -13.37 -4.43 2.92
N ILE A 50 -12.50 -3.92 3.80
CA ILE A 50 -11.91 -4.72 4.88
C ILE A 50 -12.92 -5.03 5.98
N SER A 51 -12.65 -6.09 6.73
CA SER A 51 -13.52 -6.57 7.80
C SER A 51 -12.70 -7.05 9.00
N LEU A 52 -13.26 -6.89 10.20
CA LEU A 52 -12.68 -7.42 11.42
C LEU A 52 -12.40 -8.92 11.30
N GLY A 53 -11.30 -9.38 11.91
CA GLY A 53 -10.87 -10.78 11.87
C GLY A 53 -10.07 -11.17 10.62
N GLN A 54 -9.90 -10.28 9.64
CA GLN A 54 -8.92 -10.49 8.56
C GLN A 54 -7.51 -10.57 9.14
N SER A 55 -6.68 -11.44 8.58
CA SER A 55 -5.29 -11.56 9.01
C SER A 55 -4.46 -10.38 8.53
N ILE A 56 -3.40 -10.05 9.27
CA ILE A 56 -2.45 -9.02 8.85
C ILE A 56 -1.82 -9.32 7.48
N THR A 57 -1.62 -10.60 7.14
CA THR A 57 -1.13 -11.01 5.82
C THR A 57 -2.13 -10.69 4.72
N GLN A 58 -3.42 -10.93 4.93
CA GLN A 58 -4.47 -10.56 3.97
C GLN A 58 -4.52 -9.04 3.77
N ILE A 59 -4.43 -8.26 4.86
CA ILE A 59 -4.40 -6.80 4.77
C ILE A 59 -3.18 -6.30 4.00
N LYS A 60 -1.99 -6.82 4.28
CA LYS A 60 -0.76 -6.44 3.55
C LYS A 60 -0.80 -6.86 2.08
N SER A 61 -1.40 -8.00 1.77
CA SER A 61 -1.59 -8.43 0.38
C SER A 61 -2.58 -7.53 -0.38
N LEU A 62 -3.55 -6.94 0.33
CA LEU A 62 -4.55 -6.05 -0.27
C LEU A 62 -4.02 -4.62 -0.39
N LEU A 63 -3.45 -4.06 0.67
CA LEU A 63 -3.08 -2.64 0.77
C LEU A 63 -1.60 -2.36 0.46
N GLY A 64 -0.80 -3.40 0.25
CA GLY A 64 0.66 -3.28 0.16
C GLY A 64 1.33 -3.05 1.52
N LYS A 65 2.57 -2.59 1.46
CA LYS A 65 3.39 -2.27 2.63
C LYS A 65 2.77 -1.08 3.39
N ALA A 66 2.77 -1.17 4.72
CA ALA A 66 2.40 -0.04 5.58
C ALA A 66 3.51 1.02 5.62
N ASP A 67 3.13 2.29 5.68
CA ASP A 67 4.06 3.43 5.80
C ASP A 67 4.78 3.42 7.15
N PHE A 68 4.05 3.05 8.22
CA PHE A 68 4.63 2.81 9.55
C PHE A 68 4.08 1.54 10.19
N SER A 69 4.83 0.97 11.12
CA SER A 69 4.37 -0.12 11.97
C SER A 69 4.94 -0.01 13.37
N GLU A 70 4.12 -0.34 14.36
CA GLU A 70 4.55 -0.53 15.75
C GLU A 70 3.93 -1.81 16.30
N ALA A 71 4.60 -2.43 17.27
CA ALA A 71 4.09 -3.60 17.94
C ALA A 71 4.55 -3.66 19.39
N LYS A 72 3.74 -4.29 20.24
CA LYS A 72 4.04 -4.60 21.63
C LYS A 72 3.37 -5.91 22.04
N VAL A 73 3.84 -6.48 23.14
CA VAL A 73 3.17 -7.59 23.80
C VAL A 73 2.47 -7.05 25.05
N THR A 74 1.17 -7.31 25.19
CA THR A 74 0.41 -6.99 26.40
C THR A 74 -0.35 -8.23 26.86
N ASN A 75 -0.22 -8.61 28.14
CA ASN A 75 -1.00 -9.69 28.76
C ASN A 75 -1.07 -10.94 27.86
N GLU A 76 0.11 -11.40 27.40
CA GLU A 76 0.30 -12.56 26.51
C GLU A 76 -0.21 -12.42 25.06
N ASN A 77 -0.82 -11.30 24.68
CA ASN A 77 -1.29 -11.07 23.32
C ASN A 77 -0.29 -10.19 22.53
N ALA A 78 -0.07 -10.54 21.27
CA ALA A 78 0.73 -9.73 20.36
C ALA A 78 -0.16 -8.64 19.75
N ILE A 79 0.13 -7.38 20.07
CA ILE A 79 -0.58 -6.22 19.54
C ILE A 79 0.30 -5.52 18.51
N GLN A 80 -0.24 -5.26 17.33
CA GLN A 80 0.47 -4.55 16.25
C GLN A 80 -0.44 -3.48 15.66
N VAL A 81 0.11 -2.32 15.33
CA VAL A 81 -0.58 -1.29 14.56
C VAL A 81 0.18 -1.05 13.27
N LEU A 82 -0.54 -1.00 12.15
CA LEU A 82 -0.06 -0.59 10.85
C LEU A 82 -0.67 0.77 10.50
N PHE A 83 0.12 1.64 9.88
CA PHE A 83 -0.34 2.94 9.42
C PHE A 83 -0.24 2.99 7.90
N TYR A 84 -1.35 3.30 7.25
CA TYR A 84 -1.43 3.50 5.81
C TYR A 84 -1.79 4.96 5.54
N ARG A 85 -1.07 5.62 4.63
CA ARG A 85 -1.43 6.97 4.19
C ARG A 85 -2.82 6.96 3.55
N THR A 86 -3.70 7.83 4.04
CA THR A 86 -5.10 7.92 3.57
C THR A 86 -5.50 9.33 3.20
N HIS A 87 -4.71 10.32 3.56
CA HIS A 87 -4.99 11.70 3.20
C HIS A 87 -3.70 12.51 3.11
N HIS A 88 -3.78 13.59 2.34
CA HIS A 88 -2.69 14.52 2.16
C HIS A 88 -2.88 15.71 3.09
N LYS A 89 -1.83 16.07 3.83
CA LYS A 89 -1.79 17.25 4.68
C LYS A 89 -0.69 18.22 4.25
N LYS A 90 0.46 17.72 3.82
CA LYS A 90 1.61 18.55 3.42
C LYS A 90 2.36 17.94 2.23
N SER A 91 2.87 18.82 1.36
CA SER A 91 3.66 18.45 0.18
C SER A 91 5.16 18.68 0.42
N ASP A 92 5.70 18.20 1.54
CA ASP A 92 7.12 18.32 1.90
C ASP A 92 7.96 17.09 1.49
N GLY A 93 7.34 16.10 0.84
CA GLY A 93 8.00 14.90 0.35
C GLY A 93 8.17 13.81 1.41
N GLU A 94 7.69 14.05 2.64
CA GLU A 94 7.69 13.07 3.71
C GLU A 94 6.25 12.65 4.02
N THR A 95 6.05 11.40 4.45
CA THR A 95 4.76 10.97 5.00
C THR A 95 4.83 11.07 6.51
N THR A 96 3.80 11.58 7.16
CA THR A 96 3.72 11.63 8.62
C THR A 96 2.53 10.83 9.15
N LYS A 97 2.58 10.40 10.42
CA LYS A 97 1.52 9.56 11.02
C LYS A 97 0.15 10.24 11.06
N ASP A 98 0.11 11.56 11.12
CA ASP A 98 -1.12 12.34 11.09
C ASP A 98 -1.76 12.43 9.70
N GLU A 99 -1.11 11.89 8.66
CA GLU A 99 -1.65 11.66 7.31
C GLU A 99 -2.14 10.21 7.11
N CYS A 100 -2.05 9.38 8.15
CA CYS A 100 -2.30 7.95 8.07
C CYS A 100 -3.54 7.51 8.84
N THR A 101 -4.17 6.44 8.37
CA THR A 101 -5.16 5.69 9.12
C THR A 101 -4.51 4.49 9.81
N PRO A 102 -4.61 4.38 11.15
CA PRO A 102 -4.12 3.22 11.89
C PRO A 102 -5.07 2.03 11.77
N LEU A 103 -4.51 0.84 11.56
CA LEU A 103 -5.16 -0.47 11.61
C LEU A 103 -4.54 -1.27 12.76
N LEU A 104 -5.35 -1.65 13.73
CA LEU A 104 -4.93 -2.36 14.93
C LEU A 104 -5.20 -3.86 14.80
N PHE A 105 -4.18 -4.62 15.14
CA PHE A 105 -4.17 -6.07 15.11
C PHE A 105 -3.90 -6.61 16.50
N LYS A 106 -4.62 -7.67 16.86
CA LYS A 106 -4.36 -8.51 18.02
C LYS A 106 -4.21 -9.95 17.54
N ASP A 107 -3.12 -10.60 17.91
CA ASP A 107 -2.79 -11.98 17.52
C ASP A 107 -2.92 -12.19 16.00
N GLN A 108 -2.35 -11.24 15.25
CA GLN A 108 -2.35 -11.19 13.78
C GLN A 108 -3.72 -10.97 13.12
N LYS A 109 -4.76 -10.60 13.88
CA LYS A 109 -6.13 -10.37 13.39
C LYS A 109 -6.53 -8.91 13.54
N LEU A 110 -7.14 -8.34 12.51
CA LEU A 110 -7.66 -6.97 12.52
C LEU A 110 -8.79 -6.84 13.55
N ILE A 111 -8.63 -5.94 14.52
CA ILE A 111 -9.62 -5.71 15.59
C ILE A 111 -10.19 -4.29 15.61
N ALA A 112 -9.51 -3.32 14.98
CA ALA A 112 -10.01 -1.96 14.82
C ALA A 112 -9.25 -1.23 13.70
N TRP A 113 -9.85 -0.20 13.12
CA TRP A 113 -9.18 0.78 12.27
C TRP A 113 -9.91 2.11 12.31
N GLY A 114 -9.24 3.20 11.90
CA GLY A 114 -9.81 4.53 11.88
C GLY A 114 -9.44 5.38 13.09
N GLU A 115 -10.18 6.48 13.30
CA GLU A 115 -9.91 7.45 14.36
C GLU A 115 -9.93 6.81 15.75
N GLY A 116 -9.02 7.24 16.63
CA GLY A 116 -8.91 6.70 18.00
C GLY A 116 -8.24 5.32 18.11
N THR A 117 -8.05 4.59 17.01
CA THR A 117 -7.42 3.25 17.02
C THR A 117 -5.99 3.29 17.56
N TYR A 118 -5.21 4.33 17.24
CA TYR A 118 -3.88 4.47 17.83
C TYR A 118 -3.91 4.74 19.34
N GLN A 119 -4.93 5.44 19.84
CA GLN A 119 -5.09 5.59 21.30
C GLN A 119 -5.41 4.25 21.95
N GLN A 120 -6.23 3.41 21.32
CA GLN A 120 -6.47 2.03 21.79
C GLN A 120 -5.19 1.19 21.80
N TYR A 121 -4.32 1.35 20.79
CA TYR A 121 -3.00 0.73 20.80
C TYR A 121 -2.19 1.19 22.01
N LEU A 122 -2.12 2.49 22.29
CA LEU A 122 -1.37 3.04 23.43
C LEU A 122 -1.94 2.57 24.77
N THR A 123 -3.26 2.62 24.93
CA THR A 123 -3.98 2.28 26.19
C THR A 123 -4.21 0.80 26.40
N GLY A 124 -4.12 -0.04 25.35
CA GLY A 124 -4.26 -1.50 25.38
C GLY A 124 -3.17 -2.24 26.15
N GLY A 125 -2.63 -1.62 27.19
CA GLY A 125 -1.85 -2.18 28.30
C GLY A 125 -2.10 -1.49 29.64
N LEU A 126 -3.16 -0.69 29.78
CA LEU A 126 -3.53 0.08 30.98
C LEU A 126 -4.91 -0.28 31.55
N THR A 127 -5.59 -1.31 31.03
CA THR A 127 -6.79 -1.83 31.67
C THR A 127 -6.38 -2.85 32.73
N ASN A 128 -6.62 -2.47 34.00
CA ASN A 128 -6.51 -3.30 35.20
C ASN A 128 -7.22 -4.65 35.06
#